data_AF-A0A920Q1T0-F1
#
_entry.id   AF-A0A920Q1T0-F1
#
_cell.length_a   1.000
_cell.length_b   1.000
_cell.length_c   1.000
_cell.angle_alpha   90.00
_cell.angle_beta   90.00
_cell.angle_gamma   90.00
#
_symmetry.space_group_name_H-M   'P 1'
#
loop_
_entity.id
_entity.type
_entity.pdbx_description
1 polymer ?
#
loop_
_entity_poly.entity_id
_entity_poly.type
_entity_poly.pdbx_seq_one_letter_code
_entity_poly.pdbx_strand_id
1 'polypeptide(L)'
;MTRTHCVFSGLVALTVITLVTMPNAQQNGDDTSVPSFTPGSSDRLLNAESEPQNWLMYSGNYKAQRYSALTQLDRRNVEELEIAWVHQLSVLDRAETTPLVVDGVMFITESPSTVIAVDAASGRPYWRYEHQLPEEILFAVGATTVALRFRVTPSS
;
A
#
# COMPACT_ATOMS: atom_id res chain seq x y z
N MET A 1 -57.13 -11.05 -57.19
CA MET A 1 -56.71 -12.09 -58.15
C MET A 1 -55.65 -11.48 -59.07
N THR A 2 -54.35 -11.61 -58.72
CA THR A 2 -53.25 -11.88 -59.67
C THR A 2 -52.08 -12.45 -58.84
N ARG A 3 -51.42 -13.45 -59.42
CA ARG A 3 -50.53 -14.44 -58.81
C ARG A 3 -49.10 -14.19 -59.34
N THR A 4 -48.10 -14.71 -58.63
CA THR A 4 -46.84 -15.31 -59.15
C THR A 4 -45.51 -14.64 -58.72
N HIS A 5 -44.50 -15.53 -58.57
CA HIS A 5 -43.34 -15.57 -57.67
C HIS A 5 -41.98 -15.17 -58.27
N CYS A 6 -40.97 -15.16 -57.36
CA CYS A 6 -39.49 -15.30 -57.54
C CYS A 6 -38.76 -14.03 -58.01
N VAL A 7 -37.58 -13.66 -57.47
CA VAL A 7 -36.29 -14.34 -57.60
C VAL A 7 -35.33 -14.07 -56.41
N PHE A 8 -34.50 -15.06 -56.12
CA PHE A 8 -33.40 -15.17 -55.15
C PHE A 8 -32.10 -14.46 -55.62
N SER A 9 -31.39 -13.73 -54.74
CA SER A 9 -29.93 -13.46 -54.74
C SER A 9 -29.68 -12.33 -53.73
N GLY A 10 -28.77 -12.34 -52.77
CA GLY A 10 -27.49 -13.03 -52.65
C GLY A 10 -26.48 -12.00 -52.15
N LEU A 11 -25.95 -12.23 -50.94
CA LEU A 11 -24.64 -11.79 -50.45
C LEU A 11 -24.39 -10.29 -50.11
N VAL A 12 -24.05 -10.03 -48.84
CA VAL A 12 -22.74 -9.57 -48.33
C VAL A 12 -22.96 -8.77 -47.04
N ALA A 13 -22.46 -9.33 -45.95
CA ALA A 13 -22.36 -8.67 -44.65
C ALA A 13 -21.34 -7.52 -44.72
N LEU A 14 -21.74 -6.33 -44.28
CA LEU A 14 -20.82 -5.27 -43.90
C LEU A 14 -21.05 -4.99 -42.41
N THR A 15 -20.27 -5.68 -41.57
CA THR A 15 -20.21 -5.41 -40.13
C THR A 15 -19.58 -4.03 -39.93
N VAL A 16 -20.39 -3.09 -39.46
CA VAL A 16 -19.92 -1.79 -38.97
C VAL A 16 -19.11 -2.05 -37.70
N ILE A 17 -17.78 -2.01 -37.78
CA ILE A 17 -16.93 -1.92 -36.60
C ILE A 17 -17.05 -0.48 -36.10
N THR A 18 -18.04 -0.20 -35.26
CA THR A 18 -18.01 1.01 -34.44
C THR A 18 -16.87 0.85 -33.44
N LEU A 19 -15.78 1.56 -33.67
CA LEU A 19 -14.74 1.78 -32.67
C LEU A 19 -15.40 2.55 -31.53
N VAL A 20 -15.93 1.83 -30.54
CA VAL A 20 -16.36 2.43 -29.27
C VAL A 20 -15.09 2.99 -28.64
N THR A 21 -14.93 4.30 -28.77
CA THR A 21 -13.96 5.05 -27.98
C THR A 21 -14.41 4.88 -26.54
N MET A 22 -13.72 4.00 -25.81
CA MET A 22 -13.90 3.92 -24.37
C MET A 22 -13.69 5.34 -23.84
N PRO A 23 -14.63 5.90 -23.05
CA PRO A 23 -14.36 7.15 -22.39
C PRO A 23 -13.13 6.92 -21.54
N ASN A 24 -12.06 7.68 -21.80
CA ASN A 24 -10.95 7.81 -20.88
C ASN A 24 -11.58 8.01 -19.50
N ALA A 25 -11.33 7.08 -18.58
CA ALA A 25 -11.58 7.33 -17.18
C ALA A 25 -10.76 8.57 -16.83
N GLN A 26 -11.41 9.73 -16.81
CA GLN A 26 -10.80 10.92 -16.25
C GLN A 26 -10.50 10.56 -14.80
N GLN A 27 -9.21 10.42 -14.47
CA GLN A 27 -8.75 10.36 -13.10
C GLN A 27 -9.15 11.68 -12.46
N ASN A 28 -10.28 11.66 -11.75
CA ASN A 28 -10.66 12.72 -10.84
C ASN A 28 -9.54 12.81 -9.80
N GLY A 29 -8.92 13.98 -9.69
CA GLY A 29 -7.83 14.24 -8.75
C GLY A 29 -8.31 14.08 -7.32
N ASP A 30 -8.10 12.90 -6.77
CA ASP A 30 -8.10 12.64 -5.34
C ASP A 30 -6.70 12.95 -4.81
N ASP A 31 -6.57 13.51 -3.61
CA ASP A 31 -5.32 13.92 -2.95
C ASP A 31 -4.50 12.70 -2.45
N THR A 32 -4.37 11.71 -3.34
CA THR A 32 -3.77 10.38 -3.19
C THR A 32 -2.40 10.32 -3.87
N SER A 33 -1.79 11.47 -4.17
CA SER A 33 -0.42 11.47 -4.69
C SER A 33 0.53 10.96 -3.62
N VAL A 34 1.12 9.80 -3.86
CA VAL A 34 2.23 9.30 -3.03
C VAL A 34 3.32 10.36 -3.06
N PRO A 35 3.84 10.83 -1.90
CA PRO A 35 4.95 11.75 -1.91
C PRO A 35 6.15 11.08 -2.59
N SER A 36 6.95 11.86 -3.30
CA SER A 36 8.18 11.33 -3.87
C SER A 36 9.10 10.86 -2.74
N PHE A 37 9.41 9.57 -2.73
CA PHE A 37 10.41 8.98 -1.85
C PHE A 37 11.60 8.50 -2.68
N THR A 38 12.78 8.46 -2.08
CA THR A 38 13.96 7.94 -2.75
C THR A 38 14.01 6.43 -2.56
N PRO A 39 14.00 5.59 -3.61
CA PRO A 39 14.17 4.15 -3.42
C PRO A 39 15.48 3.83 -2.70
N GLY A 40 15.51 2.74 -1.94
CA GLY A 40 16.72 2.31 -1.23
C GLY A 40 17.82 1.89 -2.20
N SER A 41 18.69 2.82 -2.58
CA SER A 41 19.92 2.50 -3.31
C SER A 41 20.88 1.73 -2.40
N SER A 42 21.79 0.94 -2.99
CA SER A 42 22.77 0.16 -2.22
C SER A 42 23.56 1.04 -1.24
N ASP A 43 24.02 2.21 -1.68
CA ASP A 43 24.77 3.15 -0.84
C ASP A 43 23.93 3.71 0.31
N ARG A 44 22.65 4.01 0.05
CA ARG A 44 21.72 4.49 1.09
C ARG A 44 21.50 3.41 2.16
N LEU A 45 21.31 2.16 1.76
CA LEU A 45 21.12 1.05 2.69
C LEU A 45 22.38 0.75 3.52
N LEU A 46 23.57 0.83 2.91
CA LEU A 46 24.85 0.69 3.63
C LEU A 46 25.04 1.78 4.69
N ASN A 47 24.49 2.97 4.44
CA ASN A 47 24.59 4.14 5.33
C ASN A 47 23.27 4.46 6.06
N ALA A 48 22.38 3.49 6.23
CA ALA A 48 21.04 3.71 6.81
C ALA A 48 21.08 4.38 8.21
N GLU A 49 22.16 4.18 8.97
CA GLU A 49 22.35 4.82 10.29
C GLU A 49 22.46 6.35 10.23
N SER A 50 22.78 6.92 9.06
CA SER A 50 22.83 8.37 8.85
C SER A 50 21.45 9.02 8.73
N GLU A 51 20.39 8.22 8.60
CA GLU A 51 19.01 8.67 8.44
C GLU A 51 18.10 8.09 9.54
N PRO A 52 18.25 8.48 10.82
CA PRO A 52 17.54 7.87 11.94
C PRO A 52 16.01 8.06 11.90
N GLN A 53 15.51 9.01 11.10
CA GLN A 53 14.08 9.19 10.82
C GLN A 53 13.48 8.11 9.90
N ASN A 54 14.33 7.34 9.21
CA ASN A 54 13.93 6.30 8.27
C ASN A 54 14.21 4.90 8.83
N TRP A 55 13.37 3.93 8.45
CA TRP A 55 13.54 2.51 8.75
C TRP A 55 13.56 1.73 7.43
N LEU A 56 14.73 1.67 6.81
CA LEU A 56 14.90 1.25 5.41
C LEU A 56 14.92 -0.26 5.19
N MET A 57 15.11 -1.04 6.26
CA MET A 57 15.30 -2.49 6.20
C MET A 57 14.55 -3.18 7.33
N TYR A 58 14.31 -4.50 7.23
CA TYR A 58 13.58 -5.27 8.23
C TYR A 58 14.08 -5.05 9.67
N SER A 59 15.39 -4.98 9.88
CA SER A 59 16.01 -4.73 11.20
C SER A 59 16.61 -3.33 11.35
N GLY A 60 16.15 -2.37 10.54
CA GLY A 60 16.61 -0.98 10.51
C GLY A 60 17.86 -0.78 9.63
N ASN A 61 18.91 -1.55 9.90
CA ASN A 61 20.18 -1.50 9.17
C ASN A 61 20.86 -2.89 9.10
N TYR A 62 22.00 -2.98 8.41
CA TYR A 62 22.76 -4.22 8.25
C TYR A 62 23.36 -4.80 9.54
N LYS A 63 23.54 -4.00 10.61
CA LYS A 63 23.94 -4.54 11.92
C LYS A 63 22.82 -5.33 12.58
N ALA A 64 21.59 -5.16 12.10
CA ALA A 64 20.39 -5.90 12.52
C ALA A 64 20.08 -5.84 14.04
N GLN A 65 20.48 -4.75 14.70
CA GLN A 65 20.30 -4.56 16.14
C GLN A 65 18.90 -4.06 16.52
N ARG A 66 18.09 -3.62 15.53
CA ARG A 66 16.80 -2.97 15.75
C ARG A 66 16.89 -1.79 16.73
N TYR A 67 17.99 -1.04 16.65
CA TYR A 67 18.27 0.13 17.47
C TYR A 67 17.95 1.42 16.70
N SER A 68 17.29 2.37 17.36
CA SER A 68 17.04 3.73 16.84
C SER A 68 17.86 4.74 17.62
N ALA A 69 18.52 5.66 16.91
CA ALA A 69 19.25 6.79 17.50
C ALA A 69 18.34 8.00 17.80
N LEU A 70 17.03 7.91 17.56
CA LEU A 70 16.08 8.98 17.90
C LEU A 70 15.96 9.14 19.42
N THR A 71 16.00 10.38 19.90
CA THR A 71 16.02 10.71 21.33
C THR A 71 14.84 11.56 21.79
N GLN A 72 13.86 11.80 20.92
CA GLN A 72 12.67 12.59 21.28
C GLN A 72 11.86 11.93 22.41
N LEU A 73 11.90 10.60 22.49
CA LEU A 73 11.25 9.81 23.53
C LEU A 73 12.32 9.21 24.43
N ASP A 74 12.16 9.40 25.74
CA ASP A 74 13.00 8.80 26.74
C ASP A 74 12.22 8.49 28.04
N ARG A 75 12.93 8.00 29.05
CA ARG A 75 12.35 7.55 30.32
C ARG A 75 11.62 8.64 31.10
N ARG A 76 11.82 9.92 30.75
CA ARG A 76 11.24 11.09 31.43
C ARG A 76 9.91 11.54 30.81
N ASN A 77 9.62 11.17 29.56
CA ASN A 77 8.42 11.62 28.85
C ASN A 77 7.62 10.50 28.17
N VAL A 78 8.06 9.24 28.31
CA VAL A 78 7.33 8.08 27.74
C VAL A 78 5.89 7.95 28.28
N GLU A 79 5.62 8.49 29.47
CA GLU A 79 4.29 8.55 30.08
C GLU A 79 3.33 9.54 29.40
N GLU A 80 3.85 10.48 28.61
CA GLU A 80 3.07 11.49 27.87
C GLU A 80 2.62 10.99 26.49
N LEU A 81 2.95 9.74 26.15
CA LEU A 81 2.64 9.14 24.85
C LEU A 81 1.15 8.87 24.70
N GLU A 82 0.62 9.30 23.55
CA GLU A 82 -0.73 8.97 23.11
C GLU A 82 -0.72 8.36 21.72
N ILE A 83 -1.78 7.61 21.40
CA ILE A 83 -1.98 7.07 20.05
C ILE A 83 -2.22 8.24 19.10
N ALA A 84 -1.35 8.38 18.09
CA ALA A 84 -1.48 9.39 17.06
C ALA A 84 -2.53 9.00 16.01
N TRP A 85 -2.53 7.73 15.60
CA TRP A 85 -3.51 7.14 14.70
C TRP A 85 -3.46 5.61 14.75
N VAL A 86 -4.51 4.99 14.21
CA VAL A 86 -4.73 3.54 14.11
C VAL A 86 -5.07 3.21 12.66
N HIS A 87 -4.34 2.26 12.06
CA HIS A 87 -4.72 1.69 10.76
C HIS A 87 -5.22 0.26 10.94
N GLN A 88 -6.49 0.03 10.60
CA GLN A 88 -7.16 -1.26 10.74
C GLN A 88 -6.82 -2.15 9.55
N LEU A 89 -6.27 -3.33 9.84
CA LEU A 89 -5.99 -4.30 8.78
C LEU A 89 -7.28 -4.97 8.30
N SER A 90 -7.35 -5.27 7.00
CA SER A 90 -8.56 -5.82 6.36
C SER A 90 -8.83 -7.28 6.72
N VAL A 91 -7.80 -8.00 7.17
CA VAL A 91 -7.89 -9.41 7.55
C VAL A 91 -7.69 -9.58 9.05
N LEU A 92 -8.50 -10.44 9.66
CA LEU A 92 -8.37 -10.84 11.06
C LEU A 92 -7.36 -11.99 11.22
N ASP A 93 -6.17 -11.79 10.65
CA ASP A 93 -5.07 -12.76 10.65
C ASP A 93 -3.82 -12.17 11.34
N ARG A 94 -2.70 -12.90 11.42
CA ARG A 94 -1.46 -12.35 12.02
C ARG A 94 -0.96 -11.16 11.22
N ALA A 95 -0.57 -10.12 11.95
CA ALA A 95 0.38 -9.15 11.42
C ALA A 95 1.74 -9.37 12.09
N GLU A 96 2.64 -10.01 11.35
CA GLU A 96 4.07 -10.12 11.67
C GLU A 96 4.90 -9.05 10.94
N THR A 97 4.19 -8.07 10.36
CA THR A 97 4.79 -6.98 9.60
C THR A 97 5.71 -6.16 10.51
N THR A 98 6.95 -5.95 10.06
CA THR A 98 7.80 -4.87 10.58
C THR A 98 7.72 -3.74 9.55
N PRO A 99 7.00 -2.64 9.84
CA PRO A 99 6.81 -1.59 8.85
C PRO A 99 8.14 -1.01 8.38
N LEU A 100 8.23 -0.73 7.09
CA LEU A 100 9.32 0.08 6.55
C LEU A 100 8.85 1.53 6.46
N VAL A 101 9.69 2.47 6.86
CA VAL A 101 9.38 3.90 6.77
C VAL A 101 10.44 4.58 5.95
N VAL A 102 10.04 5.15 4.81
CA VAL A 102 10.94 5.81 3.88
C VAL A 102 10.33 7.15 3.49
N ASP A 103 10.99 8.23 3.88
CA ASP A 103 10.65 9.60 3.49
C ASP A 103 9.18 9.96 3.77
N GLY A 104 8.66 9.51 4.92
CA GLY A 104 7.27 9.77 5.36
C GLY A 104 6.23 8.78 4.81
N VAL A 105 6.61 7.82 3.97
CA VAL A 105 5.75 6.72 3.55
C VAL A 105 6.03 5.50 4.42
N MET A 106 4.98 4.93 5.02
CA MET A 106 5.05 3.67 5.76
C MET A 106 4.47 2.54 4.92
N PHE A 107 5.23 1.46 4.77
CA PHE A 107 4.82 0.26 4.06
C PHE A 107 4.47 -0.84 5.05
N ILE A 108 3.26 -1.36 4.94
CA ILE A 108 2.68 -2.39 5.81
C ILE A 108 2.32 -3.60 4.94
N THR A 109 2.52 -4.80 5.47
CA THR A 109 2.11 -6.04 4.82
C THR A 109 0.92 -6.67 5.55
N GLU A 110 -0.02 -7.20 4.77
CA GLU A 110 -1.19 -7.94 5.25
C GLU A 110 -1.23 -9.34 4.64
N SER A 111 -1.73 -10.30 5.41
CA SER A 111 -2.05 -11.64 4.92
C SER A 111 -3.16 -11.56 3.85
N PRO A 112 -3.12 -12.40 2.79
CA PRO A 112 -2.09 -13.40 2.52
C PRO A 112 -0.89 -12.90 1.70
N SER A 113 -1.04 -11.85 0.89
CA SER A 113 0.04 -11.27 0.07
C SER A 113 -0.29 -9.85 -0.37
N THR A 114 -0.60 -9.00 0.61
CA THR A 114 -0.99 -7.61 0.35
C THR A 114 0.05 -6.65 0.92
N VAL A 115 0.30 -5.56 0.18
CA VAL A 115 1.13 -4.43 0.61
C VAL A 115 0.29 -3.17 0.59
N ILE A 116 0.41 -2.36 1.64
CA ILE A 116 -0.26 -1.05 1.75
C ILE A 116 0.81 -0.01 1.98
N ALA A 117 0.79 1.07 1.20
CA ALA A 117 1.53 2.27 1.52
C ALA A 117 0.61 3.27 2.20
N VAL A 118 1.01 3.77 3.37
CA VAL A 118 0.27 4.78 4.13
C VAL A 118 1.14 6.00 4.42
N ASP A 119 0.51 7.14 4.59
CA ASP A 119 1.12 8.34 5.13
C ASP A 119 1.52 8.08 6.59
N ALA A 120 2.81 8.08 6.91
CA ALA A 120 3.29 7.82 8.26
C ALA A 120 2.80 8.89 9.26
N ALA A 121 2.50 10.10 8.80
CA ALA A 121 2.01 11.17 9.68
C ALA A 121 0.55 10.98 10.07
N SER A 122 -0.32 10.64 9.10
CA SER A 122 -1.78 10.63 9.28
C SER A 122 -2.42 9.23 9.32
N GLY A 123 -1.73 8.19 8.85
CA GLY A 123 -2.28 6.83 8.69
C GLY A 123 -3.16 6.65 7.45
N ARG A 124 -3.30 7.68 6.61
CA ARG A 124 -4.09 7.64 5.37
C ARG A 124 -3.43 6.70 4.34
N PRO A 125 -4.14 5.74 3.75
CA PRO A 125 -3.58 4.92 2.68
C PRO A 125 -3.36 5.76 1.41
N TYR A 126 -2.21 5.57 0.78
CA TYR A 126 -1.95 6.06 -0.58
C TYR A 126 -2.40 5.03 -1.62
N TRP A 127 -2.00 3.77 -1.45
CA TRP A 127 -2.36 2.68 -2.34
C TRP A 127 -2.29 1.33 -1.63
N ARG A 128 -2.91 0.34 -2.28
CA ARG A 128 -2.93 -1.06 -1.87
C ARG A 128 -2.59 -1.93 -3.08
N TYR A 129 -1.67 -2.86 -2.90
CA TYR A 129 -1.31 -3.87 -3.88
C TYR A 129 -1.67 -5.24 -3.32
N GLU A 130 -2.50 -5.98 -4.06
CA GLU A 130 -2.93 -7.33 -3.68
C GLU A 130 -2.40 -8.32 -4.72
N HIS A 131 -1.65 -9.31 -4.26
CA HIS A 131 -1.19 -10.40 -5.12
C HIS A 131 -2.18 -11.57 -5.06
N GLN A 132 -2.70 -12.00 -6.21
CA GLN A 132 -3.57 -13.16 -6.30
C GLN A 132 -2.75 -14.44 -6.18
N LEU A 133 -3.11 -15.27 -5.21
CA LEU A 133 -2.46 -16.54 -4.94
C LEU A 133 -3.29 -17.70 -5.54
N PRO A 134 -2.64 -18.76 -6.02
CA PRO A 134 -3.34 -19.99 -6.41
C PRO A 134 -4.13 -20.59 -5.25
N GLU A 135 -5.25 -21.24 -5.57
CA GLU A 135 -6.19 -21.83 -4.59
C GLU A 135 -5.58 -22.95 -3.73
N GLU A 136 -4.46 -23.53 -4.16
CA GLU A 136 -3.79 -24.67 -3.52
C GLU A 136 -2.86 -24.29 -2.34
N ILE A 137 -2.70 -23.00 -2.03
CA ILE A 137 -1.80 -22.53 -0.96
C ILE A 137 -2.55 -22.40 0.37
N LEU A 138 -2.18 -23.24 1.36
CA LEU A 138 -2.66 -23.15 2.74
C LEU A 138 -1.77 -22.21 3.59
N PHE A 139 -2.36 -21.19 4.20
CA PHE A 139 -1.68 -20.28 5.14
C PHE A 139 -1.76 -20.83 6.57
N ALA A 140 -0.62 -20.88 7.26
CA ALA A 140 -0.47 -21.54 8.55
C ALA A 140 0.08 -20.61 9.64
N VAL A 141 -0.49 -19.42 9.87
CA VAL A 141 -0.14 -18.63 11.06
C VAL A 141 -1.29 -17.67 11.44
N GLY A 142 -1.94 -17.85 12.62
CA GLY A 142 -3.12 -17.06 13.05
C GLY A 142 -2.97 -16.01 14.19
N ALA A 143 -3.81 -14.95 14.14
CA ALA A 143 -4.20 -13.95 15.17
C ALA A 143 -3.59 -12.51 15.23
N THR A 144 -4.45 -11.54 14.85
CA THR A 144 -4.66 -10.08 15.15
C THR A 144 -3.51 -9.14 15.52
N THR A 145 -3.26 -8.09 14.72
CA THR A 145 -2.50 -6.87 15.11
C THR A 145 -2.96 -5.62 14.32
N VAL A 146 -2.82 -4.42 14.91
CA VAL A 146 -3.10 -3.08 14.36
C VAL A 146 -1.78 -2.34 14.11
N ALA A 147 -1.66 -1.53 13.05
CA ALA A 147 -0.53 -0.60 12.92
C ALA A 147 -0.78 0.68 13.73
N LEU A 148 0.12 0.99 14.66
CA LEU A 148 0.02 2.10 15.59
C LEU A 148 1.19 3.07 15.40
N ARG A 149 0.89 4.36 15.47
CA ARG A 149 1.88 5.41 15.70
C ARG A 149 1.58 6.13 17.00
N PHE A 150 2.62 6.46 17.75
CA PHE A 150 2.51 7.27 18.97
C PHE A 150 2.99 8.70 18.72
N ARG A 151 2.45 9.67 19.45
CA ARG A 151 2.91 11.06 19.48
C ARG A 151 3.10 11.52 20.93
N VAL A 152 3.99 12.50 21.12
CA VAL A 152 4.22 13.17 22.42
C VAL A 152 3.21 14.30 22.59
N THR A 153 2.60 14.37 23.77
CA THR A 153 1.76 15.50 24.17
C THR A 153 2.67 16.64 24.66
N PRO A 154 2.57 17.89 24.14
CA PRO A 154 3.32 19.01 24.70
C PRO A 154 2.87 19.28 26.14
N SER A 155 3.81 19.39 27.09
CA SER A 155 3.50 19.87 28.45
C SER A 155 3.17 21.37 28.40
N SER A 156 2.05 21.74 29.02
CA SER A 156 1.51 23.12 29.12
C SER A 156 2.33 24.00 30.06
#